data_AF-A0A7K2NLT4-F1
#
_entry.id   AF-A0A7K2NLT4-F1
#
_cell.length_a   1.000
_cell.length_b   1.000
_cell.length_c   1.000
_cell.angle_alpha   90.00
_cell.angle_beta   90.00
_cell.angle_gamma   90.00
#
_symmetry.space_group_name_H-M   'P 1'
#
loop_
_entity.id
_entity.type
_entity.pdbx_description
1 polymer ?
#
loop_
_entity_poly.entity_id
_entity_poly.type
_entity_poly.pdbx_seq_one_letter_code
_entity_poly.pdbx_strand_id
1 'polypeptide(L)' 'KIDRVRQQMRGWTPDGVSVALRAVAEADAGVKGAGEDPEYALEKAVVTIARAARSRGRT' A
#
# COMPACT_ATOMS: atom_id res chain seq x y z
N LYS A 1 0.72 22.03 4.98
CA LYS A 1 1.44 20.86 4.41
C LYS A 1 1.52 19.71 5.42
N ILE A 2 1.91 19.97 6.66
CA ILE A 2 1.92 18.99 7.77
C ILE A 2 0.51 18.44 8.09
N ASP A 3 -0.52 19.28 8.07
CA ASP A 3 -1.87 18.85 8.48
C ASP A 3 -2.47 17.79 7.56
N ARG A 4 -2.18 17.87 6.25
CA ARG A 4 -2.59 16.87 5.27
C ARG A 4 -1.96 15.50 5.58
N VAL A 5 -0.66 15.48 5.88
CA VAL A 5 0.04 14.25 6.26
C VAL A 5 -0.52 13.70 7.56
N ARG A 6 -0.71 14.55 8.58
CA ARG A 6 -1.32 14.13 9.85
C ARG A 6 -2.72 13.54 9.65
N GLN A 7 -3.53 14.13 8.78
CA GLN A 7 -4.85 13.63 8.45
C GLN A 7 -4.80 12.29 7.71
N GLN A 8 -3.90 12.14 6.74
CA GLN A 8 -3.69 10.88 6.02
C GLN A 8 -3.20 9.77 6.96
N MET A 9 -2.41 10.09 7.99
CA MET A 9 -1.83 9.12 8.93
C MET A 9 -2.79 8.61 10.01
N ARG A 10 -3.98 9.21 10.20
CA ARG A 10 -4.90 8.78 11.28
C ARG A 10 -5.32 7.32 11.17
N GLY A 11 -5.33 6.74 9.97
CA GLY A 11 -5.66 5.33 9.73
C GLY A 11 -4.47 4.36 9.73
N TRP A 12 -3.24 4.86 9.83
CA TRP A 12 -2.05 4.04 9.59
C TRP A 12 -1.30 3.67 10.87
N THR A 13 -0.71 2.48 10.88
CA THR A 13 0.33 2.05 11.83
C THR A 13 1.69 2.03 11.12
N PRO A 14 2.83 2.11 11.84
CA PRO A 14 4.14 2.00 11.22
C PRO A 14 4.30 0.74 10.35
N ASP A 15 3.85 -0.41 10.84
CA ASP A 15 3.89 -1.68 10.11
C ASP A 15 2.97 -1.65 8.87
N GLY A 16 1.78 -1.07 9.00
CA GLY A 16 0.87 -0.89 7.87
C GLY A 16 1.50 -0.06 6.76
N VAL A 17 2.21 1.02 7.11
CA VAL A 17 2.94 1.85 6.14
C VAL A 17 4.07 1.05 5.49
N SER A 18 4.82 0.26 6.25
CA SER A 18 5.88 -0.60 5.71
C SER A 18 5.35 -1.62 4.70
N VAL A 19 4.22 -2.27 5.01
CA VAL A 19 3.54 -3.21 4.11
C VAL A 19 3.06 -2.51 2.84
N ALA A 20 2.42 -1.34 2.97
CA ALA A 20 1.95 -0.58 1.81
C ALA A 20 3.11 -0.14 0.91
N LEU A 21 4.24 0.31 1.48
CA LEU A 21 5.42 0.70 0.72
C LEU A 21 5.99 -0.45 -0.11
N ARG A 22 6.09 -1.65 0.49
CA ARG A 22 6.55 -2.85 -0.21
C ARG A 22 5.61 -3.26 -1.33
N ALA A 23 4.29 -3.20 -1.10
CA ALA A 23 3.29 -3.49 -2.13
C ALA A 23 3.41 -2.56 -3.34
N VAL A 24 3.71 -1.27 -3.12
CA VAL A 24 3.98 -0.31 -4.20
C VAL A 24 5.26 -0.69 -4.97
N ALA A 25 6.33 -1.06 -4.28
CA ALA A 25 7.59 -1.44 -4.93
C ALA A 25 7.45 -2.73 -5.77
N GLU A 26 6.70 -3.72 -5.28
CA GLU A 26 6.38 -4.94 -6.02
C GLU A 26 5.55 -4.63 -7.28
N ALA A 27 4.56 -3.74 -7.18
CA ALA A 27 3.76 -3.31 -8.32
C ALA A 27 4.60 -2.57 -9.36
N ASP A 28 5.50 -1.68 -8.92
CA ASP A 28 6.41 -0.94 -9.80
C ASP A 28 7.29 -1.89 -10.62
N ALA A 29 7.87 -2.91 -9.96
CA ALA A 29 8.64 -3.95 -10.63
C ALA A 29 7.78 -4.80 -11.58
N GLY A 30 6.56 -5.17 -11.16
CA GLY A 30 5.62 -5.93 -11.98
C GLY A 30 5.22 -5.20 -13.27
N VAL A 31 4.89 -3.90 -13.16
CA VAL A 31 4.49 -3.07 -14.30
C VAL A 31 5.66 -2.76 -15.24
N LYS A 32 6.87 -2.54 -14.71
CA LYS A 32 8.01 -2.09 -15.51
C LYS A 32 8.83 -3.18 -16.19
N GLY A 33 8.63 -4.47 -15.86
CA GLY A 33 9.36 -5.53 -16.58
C GLY A 33 9.54 -6.86 -15.88
N ALA A 34 8.87 -7.13 -14.75
CA ALA A 34 8.97 -8.42 -14.05
C ALA A 34 7.65 -9.22 -13.96
N GLY A 35 6.52 -8.66 -14.41
CA GLY A 35 5.21 -9.31 -14.33
C GLY A 35 4.66 -9.71 -15.71
N GLU A 36 4.06 -10.90 -15.80
CA GLU A 36 3.30 -11.34 -16.98
C GLU A 36 1.95 -10.60 -17.11
N ASP A 37 1.47 -10.00 -16.00
CA ASP A 37 0.19 -9.30 -15.91
C ASP A 37 0.34 -8.00 -15.08
N PRO A 38 0.52 -6.84 -15.73
CA PRO A 38 0.69 -5.55 -15.05
C PRO A 38 -0.60 -5.03 -14.40
N GLU A 39 -1.77 -5.43 -14.92
CA GLU A 39 -3.08 -5.04 -14.38
C GLU A 39 -3.31 -5.76 -13.05
N TYR A 40 -3.05 -7.07 -13.02
CA TYR A 40 -3.10 -7.85 -11.79
C TYR A 40 -2.11 -7.37 -10.73
N ALA A 41 -0.90 -6.95 -11.13
CA ALA A 41 0.08 -6.40 -10.20
C ALA A 41 -0.45 -5.14 -9.48
N LEU A 42 -1.16 -4.26 -10.22
CA LEU A 42 -1.78 -3.07 -9.65
C LEU A 42 -2.96 -3.42 -8.74
N GLU A 43 -3.84 -4.33 -9.16
CA GLU A 43 -4.98 -4.78 -8.36
C GLU A 43 -4.52 -5.38 -7.02
N LYS A 44 -3.51 -6.26 -7.07
CA LYS A 44 -2.92 -6.87 -5.88
C LYS A 44 -2.36 -5.81 -4.92
N ALA A 45 -1.71 -4.77 -5.44
CA ALA A 45 -1.17 -3.69 -4.64
C ALA A 45 -2.27 -2.90 -3.94
N VAL A 46 -3.33 -2.52 -4.65
CA VAL A 46 -4.47 -1.79 -4.08
C VAL A 46 -5.13 -2.60 -2.95
N VAL A 47 -5.39 -3.89 -3.16
CA VAL A 47 -5.96 -4.77 -2.13
C VAL A 47 -5.06 -4.86 -0.91
N THR A 48 -3.75 -4.99 -1.11
CA THR A 48 -2.76 -5.10 -0.03
C THR A 48 -2.67 -3.82 0.80
N ILE A 49 -2.58 -2.66 0.14
CA ILE A 49 -2.55 -1.34 0.77
C ILE A 49 -3.83 -1.10 1.58
N ALA A 50 -5.00 -1.42 1.01
CA ALA A 50 -6.28 -1.24 1.68
C ALA A 50 -6.41 -2.13 2.94
N ARG A 51 -5.88 -3.36 2.90
CA ARG A 51 -5.83 -4.24 4.08
C ARG A 51 -4.87 -3.70 5.15
N ALA A 52 -3.69 -3.22 4.74
CA ALA A 52 -2.71 -2.64 5.65
C ALA A 52 -3.26 -1.40 6.39
N ALA A 53 -3.98 -0.53 5.67
CA ALA A 53 -4.62 0.66 6.22
C ALA A 53 -5.74 0.36 7.24
N ARG A 54 -6.37 -0.83 7.19
CA ARG A 54 -7.46 -1.22 8.12
C ARG A 54 -6.97 -1.94 9.38
N SER A 55 -5.67 -2.27 9.47
CA SER A 55 -5.12 -3.06 10.56
C SER A 55 -5.32 -2.44 11.96
N ARG A 56 -5.46 -1.11 12.04
CA ARG A 56 -5.71 -0.36 13.27
C ARG A 56 -7.12 -0.54 13.87
N GLY A 57 -8.08 -1.09 13.12
CA GLY A 57 -9.47 -1.29 13.57
C GLY A 57 -9.78 -2.70 14.09
N ARG A 58 -8.77 -3.59 14.19
CA ARG A 58 -8.95 -5.00 14.59
C ARG A 58 -8.25 -5.36 15.92
N THR A 59 -7.79 -4.36 16.65
CA THR A 59 -7.21 -4.48 18.01
C THR A 59 -8.10 -3.71 18.95
#